data_AF-A0A923MF74-F1
#
_entry.id   AF-A0A923MF74-F1
#
_cell.length_a   1.000
_cell.length_b   1.000
_cell.length_c   1.000
_cell.angle_alpha   90.00
_cell.angle_beta   90.00
_cell.angle_gamma   90.00
#
_symmetry.space_group_name_H-M   'P 1'
#
loop_
_entity.id
_entity.type
_entity.pdbx_description
1 polymer ?
#
loop_
_entity_poly.entity_id
_entity_poly.type
_entity_poly.pdbx_seq_one_letter_code
_entity_poly.pdbx_strand_id
1 'polypeptide(L)'
;MTAMLAACEDPQTRDVKARLVGTWFAESQEHGGVARRALTLEAGGHLKESVRIIAPNGASDLESREGEWFFDGVNLKRKYTYVDGQPLTNAHFIYDTHELRSVTASELVAVSNVGRGELRLKREQGGVRP
;
A
#
# COMPACT_ATOMS: atom_id res chain seq x y z
N MET A 1 25.14 -1.69 34.60
CA MET A 1 24.37 -2.49 33.63
C MET A 1 23.50 -1.55 32.84
N THR A 2 23.82 -1.37 31.56
CA THR A 2 23.16 -0.44 30.65
C THR A 2 21.77 -0.98 30.31
N ALA A 3 20.73 -0.26 30.70
CA ALA A 3 19.36 -0.57 30.29
C ALA A 3 19.25 -0.32 28.77
N MET A 4 19.00 -1.39 28.01
CA MET A 4 18.57 -1.30 26.62
C MET A 4 17.25 -0.51 26.59
N LEU A 5 17.28 0.66 25.96
CA LEU A 5 16.08 1.36 25.52
C LEU A 5 15.45 0.54 24.40
N ALA A 6 14.72 -0.51 24.76
CA ALA A 6 13.65 -1.00 23.90
C ALA A 6 12.65 0.16 23.81
N ALA A 7 12.72 0.93 22.72
CA ALA A 7 11.64 1.81 22.33
C ALA A 7 10.42 0.90 22.14
N CYS A 8 9.66 0.69 23.21
CA CYS A 8 8.50 -0.16 23.21
C CYS A 8 7.51 0.54 22.28
N GLU A 9 7.36 -0.01 21.07
CA GLU A 9 6.37 0.49 20.13
C GLU A 9 5.03 0.59 20.86
N ASP A 10 4.42 1.78 20.73
CA ASP A 10 3.14 2.08 21.35
C ASP A 10 2.10 1.01 20.98
N PRO A 11 1.36 0.44 21.95
CA PRO A 11 0.42 -0.65 21.70
C PRO A 11 -0.63 -0.32 20.63
N GLN A 12 -1.10 0.92 20.58
CA GLN A 12 -2.07 1.34 19.56
C GLN A 12 -1.43 1.34 18.16
N THR A 13 -0.20 1.82 18.03
CA THR A 13 0.55 1.76 16.76
C THR A 13 0.75 0.31 16.30
N ARG A 14 1.05 -0.60 17.21
CA ARG A 14 1.17 -2.04 16.92
C ARG A 14 -0.16 -2.65 16.46
N ASP A 15 -1.26 -2.33 17.12
CA ASP A 15 -2.59 -2.82 16.76
C ASP A 15 -3.01 -2.32 15.37
N VAL A 16 -2.73 -1.05 15.05
CA VAL A 16 -2.98 -0.48 13.72
C VAL A 16 -2.11 -1.18 12.66
N LYS A 17 -0.82 -1.41 12.93
CA LYS A 17 0.06 -2.18 12.03
C LYS A 17 -0.49 -3.57 11.75
N ALA A 18 -0.93 -4.29 12.78
CA ALA A 18 -1.54 -5.61 12.62
C ALA A 18 -2.79 -5.57 11.72
N ARG A 19 -3.59 -4.50 11.82
CA ARG A 19 -4.77 -4.31 10.94
C ARG A 19 -4.41 -3.90 9.52
N LEU A 20 -3.26 -3.27 9.28
CA LEU A 20 -2.80 -2.93 7.93
C LEU A 20 -2.34 -4.16 7.14
N VAL A 21 -1.85 -5.20 7.82
CA VAL A 21 -1.38 -6.44 7.18
C VAL A 21 -2.52 -7.14 6.42
N GLY A 22 -2.29 -7.43 5.14
CA GLY A 22 -3.24 -8.10 4.26
C GLY A 22 -3.24 -7.53 2.84
N THR A 23 -4.20 -7.98 2.02
CA THR A 23 -4.37 -7.55 0.64
C THR A 23 -5.58 -6.64 0.49
N TRP A 24 -5.36 -5.51 -0.17
CA TRP A 24 -6.28 -4.39 -0.29
C TRP A 24 -6.48 -4.01 -1.75
N PHE A 25 -7.70 -3.62 -2.14
CA PHE A 25 -8.09 -3.39 -3.53
C PHE A 25 -8.79 -2.05 -3.71
N ALA A 26 -8.50 -1.37 -4.81
CA ALA A 26 -9.25 -0.19 -5.24
C ALA A 26 -9.53 -0.27 -6.73
N GLU A 27 -10.66 0.31 -7.13
CA GLU A 27 -10.97 0.59 -8.52
C GLU A 27 -11.14 2.10 -8.68
N SER A 28 -10.46 2.70 -9.66
CA SER A 28 -10.54 4.12 -10.00
C SER A 28 -10.72 4.31 -11.50
N GLN A 29 -11.30 5.45 -11.88
CA GLN A 29 -11.35 5.87 -13.28
C GLN A 29 -10.10 6.70 -13.59
N GLU A 30 -9.33 6.31 -14.61
CA GLU A 30 -8.13 7.02 -15.06
C GLU A 30 -8.13 7.14 -16.58
N HIS A 31 -8.02 8.37 -17.11
CA HIS A 31 -7.98 8.65 -18.56
C HIS A 31 -9.12 8.00 -19.38
N GLY A 32 -10.31 7.89 -18.78
CA GLY A 32 -11.49 7.23 -19.38
C GLY A 32 -11.47 5.70 -19.30
N GLY A 33 -10.37 5.10 -18.84
CA GLY A 33 -10.25 3.68 -18.53
C GLY A 33 -10.46 3.37 -17.05
N VAL A 34 -10.42 2.08 -16.72
CA VAL A 34 -10.56 1.58 -15.35
C VAL A 34 -9.20 1.10 -14.84
N ALA A 35 -8.73 1.68 -13.74
CA ALA A 35 -7.56 1.22 -13.02
C ALA A 35 -7.98 0.33 -11.84
N ARG A 36 -7.45 -0.89 -11.79
CA ARG A 36 -7.64 -1.85 -10.69
C ARG A 36 -6.33 -2.04 -9.95
N ARG A 37 -6.30 -1.62 -8.69
CA ARG A 37 -5.15 -1.71 -7.80
C ARG A 37 -5.31 -2.87 -6.83
N ALA A 38 -4.23 -3.60 -6.60
CA ALA A 38 -4.07 -4.55 -5.50
C ALA A 38 -2.80 -4.18 -4.72
N LEU A 39 -2.89 -4.03 -3.41
CA LEU A 39 -1.80 -3.71 -2.50
C LEU A 39 -1.74 -4.78 -1.40
N THR A 40 -0.65 -5.51 -1.32
CA THR A 40 -0.36 -6.47 -0.26
C THR A 40 0.65 -5.85 0.70
N LEU A 41 0.32 -5.81 1.99
CA LEU A 41 1.21 -5.41 3.08
C LEU A 41 1.49 -6.63 3.95
N GLU A 42 2.73 -7.12 3.95
CA GLU A 42 3.13 -8.29 4.72
C GLU A 42 3.56 -7.90 6.13
N ALA A 43 3.36 -8.79 7.11
CA ALA A 43 3.74 -8.55 8.51
C ALA A 43 5.25 -8.28 8.70
N GLY A 44 6.09 -8.77 7.79
CA GLY A 44 7.54 -8.54 7.79
C GLY A 44 7.97 -7.15 7.29
N GLY A 45 7.03 -6.29 6.90
CA GLY A 45 7.34 -4.97 6.34
C GLY A 45 7.56 -4.97 4.83
N HIS A 46 7.42 -6.10 4.14
CA HIS A 46 7.43 -6.15 2.68
C HIS A 46 6.07 -5.76 2.08
N LEU A 47 6.10 -5.14 0.90
CA LEU A 47 4.89 -4.83 0.15
C LEU A 47 5.01 -5.29 -1.30
N LYS A 48 3.85 -5.58 -1.89
CA LYS A 48 3.66 -5.74 -3.33
C LYS A 48 2.45 -4.95 -3.77
N GLU A 49 2.57 -4.24 -4.88
CA GLU A 49 1.48 -3.49 -5.48
C GLU A 49 1.39 -3.80 -6.96
N SER A 50 0.18 -3.98 -7.47
CA SER A 50 -0.08 -4.11 -8.90
C SER A 50 -1.24 -3.20 -9.29
N VAL A 51 -1.09 -2.49 -10.41
CA VAL A 51 -2.13 -1.66 -11.01
C VAL A 51 -2.35 -2.15 -12.43
N ARG A 52 -3.54 -2.68 -12.70
CA ARG A 52 -3.98 -2.99 -14.06
C ARG A 52 -4.84 -1.86 -14.57
N ILE A 53 -4.42 -1.22 -15.66
CA ILE A 53 -5.18 -0.17 -16.33
C ILE A 53 -5.84 -0.80 -17.55
N ILE A 54 -7.15 -0.64 -17.70
CA ILE A 54 -7.93 -1.12 -18.84
C ILE A 54 -8.48 0.10 -19.57
N ALA A 55 -7.96 0.36 -20.78
CA ALA A 55 -8.39 1.46 -21.62
C ALA A 55 -9.80 1.19 -22.22
N PRO A 56 -10.51 2.24 -22.69
CA PRO A 56 -11.85 2.10 -23.27
C PRO A 56 -11.93 1.14 -24.47
N ASN A 57 -10.83 1.00 -25.21
CA ASN A 57 -10.72 0.09 -26.36
C ASN A 57 -10.43 -1.38 -25.97
N GLY A 58 -10.36 -1.68 -24.66
CA GLY A 58 -10.07 -3.01 -24.12
C GLY A 58 -8.57 -3.34 -24.03
N ALA A 59 -7.67 -2.47 -24.49
CA ALA A 59 -6.24 -2.63 -24.23
C ALA A 59 -5.96 -2.55 -22.73
N SER A 60 -5.02 -3.35 -22.24
CA SER A 60 -4.67 -3.33 -20.81
C SER A 60 -3.18 -3.40 -20.58
N ASP A 61 -2.71 -2.58 -19.65
CA ASP A 61 -1.35 -2.60 -19.14
C ASP A 61 -1.36 -3.01 -17.67
N LEU A 62 -0.31 -3.71 -17.24
CA LEU A 62 -0.09 -4.09 -15.86
C LEU A 62 1.24 -3.49 -15.41
N GLU A 63 1.18 -2.65 -14.39
CA GLU A 63 2.35 -2.17 -13.67
C GLU A 63 2.42 -2.89 -12.31
N SER A 64 3.60 -3.35 -11.94
CA SER A 64 3.87 -3.98 -10.65
C SER A 64 5.03 -3.31 -9.93
N ARG A 65 4.92 -3.18 -8.61
CA ARG A 65 5.95 -2.58 -7.76
C ARG A 65 6.12 -3.39 -6.49
N GLU A 66 7.34 -3.47 -5.98
CA GLU A 66 7.66 -4.17 -4.74
C GLU A 66 8.61 -3.34 -3.87
N GLY A 67 8.57 -3.58 -2.56
CA GLY A 67 9.51 -2.93 -1.65
C GLY A 67 9.13 -3.08 -0.18
N GLU A 68 9.27 -2.00 0.57
CA GLU A 68 9.11 -1.97 2.03
C GLU A 68 8.02 -0.98 2.44
N TRP A 69 7.23 -1.33 3.45
CA TRP A 69 6.28 -0.42 4.07
C TRP A 69 6.59 -0.21 5.55
N PHE A 70 6.18 0.95 6.05
CA PHE A 70 6.29 1.33 7.43
C PHE A 70 5.06 2.13 7.87
N PHE A 71 4.72 2.04 9.16
CA PHE A 71 3.73 2.89 9.79
C PHE A 71 4.33 3.56 11.02
N ASP A 72 4.25 4.88 11.08
CA ASP A 72 4.87 5.69 12.14
C ASP A 72 3.89 6.12 13.25
N GLY A 73 2.68 5.58 13.25
CA GLY A 73 1.57 6.00 14.12
C GLY A 73 0.58 6.92 13.42
N VAL A 74 0.98 7.57 12.32
CA VAL A 74 0.13 8.50 11.56
C VAL A 74 0.16 8.19 10.06
N ASN A 75 1.33 7.91 9.51
CA ASN A 75 1.56 7.79 8.08
C ASN A 75 1.88 6.34 7.70
N LEU A 76 1.17 5.83 6.70
CA LEU A 76 1.58 4.69 5.91
C LEU A 76 2.61 5.17 4.87
N LYS A 77 3.85 4.73 5.03
CA LYS A 77 4.96 5.01 4.11
C LYS A 77 5.25 3.76 3.30
N ARG A 78 5.35 3.91 1.99
CA ARG A 78 5.69 2.85 1.04
C ARG A 78 6.93 3.28 0.28
N LYS A 79 7.96 2.44 0.31
CA LYS A 79 9.21 2.63 -0.40
C LYS A 79 9.34 1.51 -1.42
N TYR A 80 9.19 1.84 -2.70
CA TYR A 80 9.36 0.87 -3.76
C TYR A 80 10.82 0.78 -4.17
N THR A 81 11.26 -0.44 -4.41
CA THR A 81 12.64 -0.80 -4.79
C THR A 81 12.69 -1.60 -6.09
N TYR A 82 11.55 -2.14 -6.54
CA TYR A 82 11.39 -2.81 -7.83
C TYR A 82 10.17 -2.25 -8.58
N VAL A 83 10.27 -2.21 -9.91
CA VAL A 83 9.17 -1.97 -10.85
C VAL A 83 9.26 -3.01 -11.95
N ASP A 84 8.17 -3.73 -12.21
CA ASP A 84 8.07 -4.79 -13.23
C ASP A 84 9.20 -5.82 -13.17
N GLY A 85 9.50 -6.25 -11.93
CA GLY A 85 10.56 -7.22 -11.63
C GLY A 85 11.99 -6.66 -11.76
N GLN A 86 12.15 -5.41 -12.20
CA GLN A 86 13.45 -4.77 -12.33
C GLN A 86 13.76 -3.90 -11.10
N PRO A 87 14.97 -4.00 -10.52
CA PRO A 87 15.36 -3.14 -9.42
C PRO A 87 15.47 -1.69 -9.91
N LEU A 88 15.00 -0.75 -9.08
CA LEU A 88 15.23 0.67 -9.30
C LEU A 88 16.72 0.98 -9.03
N THR A 89 17.48 1.22 -10.10
CA THR A 89 18.90 1.58 -9.99
C THR A 89 19.08 3.06 -9.62
N ASN A 90 20.19 3.41 -8.94
CA ASN A 90 20.63 4.78 -8.63
C ASN A 90 19.81 5.60 -7.60
N ALA A 91 19.53 5.05 -6.42
CA ALA A 91 18.92 5.79 -5.28
C ALA A 91 17.55 6.45 -5.55
N HIS A 92 16.97 6.24 -6.73
CA HIS A 92 15.62 6.67 -7.10
C HIS A 92 14.61 5.67 -6.55
N PHE A 93 14.42 5.70 -5.24
CA PHE A 93 13.29 5.04 -4.62
C PHE A 93 12.03 5.85 -4.90
N ILE A 94 10.92 5.17 -5.19
CA ILE A 94 9.61 5.81 -5.20
C ILE A 94 9.09 5.78 -3.76
N TYR A 95 8.84 6.95 -3.19
CA TYR A 95 8.24 7.10 -1.88
C TYR A 95 6.80 7.58 -2.01
N ASP A 96 5.89 6.78 -1.45
CA ASP A 96 4.48 7.13 -1.33
C ASP A 96 4.12 7.21 0.15
N THR A 97 3.77 8.40 0.60
CA THR A 97 3.36 8.63 1.99
C THR A 97 1.90 9.04 2.03
N HIS A 98 1.14 8.33 2.87
CA HIS A 98 -0.28 8.60 3.07
C HIS A 98 -0.58 8.73 4.56
N GLU A 99 -1.25 9.80 4.96
CA GLU A 99 -1.80 9.93 6.30
C GLU A 99 -2.98 8.95 6.44
N LEU A 100 -2.89 8.03 7.40
CA LEU A 100 -3.93 7.05 7.63
C LEU A 100 -5.13 7.72 8.30
N ARG A 101 -6.29 7.70 7.64
CA ARG A 101 -7.55 8.23 8.18
C ARG A 101 -8.32 7.19 8.97
N SER A 102 -8.39 5.97 8.44
CA SER A 102 -9.01 4.84 9.12
C SER A 102 -8.49 3.51 8.57
N VAL A 103 -8.49 2.49 9.43
CA VAL A 103 -8.33 1.09 9.01
C VAL A 103 -9.28 0.22 9.83
N THR A 104 -10.10 -0.56 9.13
CA THR A 104 -11.04 -1.52 9.69
C THR A 104 -10.72 -2.92 9.17
N ALA A 105 -11.52 -3.92 9.52
CA ALA A 105 -11.38 -5.26 8.98
C ALA A 105 -11.62 -5.34 7.45
N SER A 106 -12.31 -4.37 6.85
CA SER A 106 -12.72 -4.42 5.44
C SER A 106 -12.31 -3.20 4.62
N GLU A 107 -11.84 -2.13 5.25
CA GLU A 107 -11.53 -0.87 4.56
C GLU A 107 -10.28 -0.20 5.13
N LEU A 108 -9.46 0.36 4.25
CA LEU A 108 -8.32 1.22 4.55
C LEU A 108 -8.53 2.54 3.80
N VAL A 109 -8.58 3.65 4.55
CA VAL A 109 -8.67 5.00 4.00
C VAL A 109 -7.44 5.79 4.40
N ALA A 110 -6.74 6.35 3.42
CA ALA A 110 -5.56 7.17 3.64
C ALA A 110 -5.52 8.34 2.66
N VAL A 111 -4.90 9.46 3.03
CA VAL A 111 -4.80 10.64 2.17
C VAL A 111 -3.35 10.88 1.79
N SER A 112 -3.08 11.07 0.49
CA SER A 112 -1.72 11.36 0.01
C SER A 112 -1.22 12.69 0.58
N ASN A 113 -0.01 12.67 1.15
CA ASN A 113 0.61 13.89 1.70
C ASN A 113 1.18 14.84 0.63
N VAL A 114 1.18 14.42 -0.64
CA VAL A 114 1.63 15.22 -1.80
C VAL A 114 0.46 15.61 -2.73
N GLY A 115 -0.78 15.60 -2.22
CA GLY A 115 -1.93 16.14 -2.93
C GLY A 115 -2.54 15.22 -4.00
N ARG A 116 -2.22 13.91 -3.99
CA ARG A 116 -2.81 12.92 -4.92
C ARG A 116 -4.22 12.44 -4.53
N GLY A 117 -4.85 13.07 -3.53
CA GLY A 117 -6.20 12.76 -3.08
C GLY A 117 -6.27 11.62 -2.06
N GLU A 118 -7.48 11.09 -1.88
CA GLU A 118 -7.79 9.99 -0.96
C GLU A 118 -7.61 8.63 -1.65
N LEU A 119 -6.88 7.74 -1.00
CA LEU A 119 -6.77 6.33 -1.31
C LEU A 119 -7.74 5.55 -0.42
N ARG A 120 -8.77 4.97 -1.04
CA ARG A 120 -9.75 4.10 -0.37
C ARG A 120 -9.65 2.69 -0.92
N LEU A 121 -9.17 1.77 -0.09
CA LEU A 121 -8.98 0.37 -0.44
C LEU A 121 -9.91 -0.53 0.37
N LYS A 122 -10.39 -1.61 -0.24
CA LYS A 122 -11.20 -2.64 0.40
C LYS A 122 -10.39 -3.92 0.57
N ARG A 123 -10.53 -4.59 1.70
CA ARG A 123 -9.92 -5.91 1.90
C ARG A 123 -10.65 -6.94 1.05
N GLU A 124 -9.92 -7.94 0.55
CA GLU A 124 -10.56 -9.14 -0.01
C GLU A 124 -11.44 -9.78 1.07
N GLN A 125 -12.76 -9.71 0.89
CA GLN A 125 -13.67 -10.55 1.66
C GLN A 125 -13.57 -11.95 1.04
N GLY A 126 -13.09 -12.92 1.82
CA GLY A 126 -12.94 -14.31 1.38
C GLY A 126 -14.17 -14.76 0.59
N GLY A 127 -13.92 -15.01 -0.70
CA GLY A 127 -14.93 -15.31 -1.69
C GLY A 127 -14.24 -15.43 -3.03
N VAL A 128 -13.82 -16.67 -3.32
CA VAL A 128 -13.26 -17.17 -4.59
C VAL A 128 -13.52 -16.22 -5.77
N ARG A 129 -12.45 -15.74 -6.41
CA ARG A 129 -12.56 -15.26 -7.79
C ARG A 129 -12.05 -16.35 -8.75
N PRO A 130 -12.77 -16.57 -9.87
CA PRO A 130 -12.54 -17.66 -10.80
C PRO A 130 -11.17 -17.60 -11.49
#